data_AF-A0A2H9U072-F1
#
_entry.id   AF-A0A2H9U072-F1
#
_cell.length_a   1.000
_cell.length_b   1.000
_cell.length_c   1.000
_cell.angle_alpha   90.00
_cell.angle_beta   90.00
_cell.angle_gamma   90.00
#
_symmetry.space_group_name_H-M   'P 1'
#
loop_
_entity.id
_entity.type
_entity.pdbx_description
1 polymer ?
#
loop_
_entity_poly.entity_id
_entity_poly.type
_entity_poly.pdbx_seq_one_letter_code
_entity_poly.pdbx_strand_id
1 'polypeptide(L)'
;MKMFWGLTLLPLVVHFAAQADELVAPALSSSIAAGKASQQRVEKAADAAVTARLELQNAQLQLRDLDAYNRYMQSLVADQQNELGKLSQQLAAVQETRQGLIPLLLQMQADLEQLVQQDIPLRKEDRLARVEQLKATLARADVSEAEKFRQLL
;
A
#
# COMPACT_ATOMS: atom_id res chain seq x y z
N MET A 1 72.45 74.57 54.95
CA MET A 1 73.48 75.18 54.08
C MET A 1 74.61 74.17 53.92
N LYS A 2 75.09 73.99 52.68
CA LYS A 2 76.23 73.16 52.20
C LYS A 2 75.95 71.70 51.76
N MET A 3 75.90 71.60 50.43
CA MET A 3 76.18 70.48 49.53
C MET A 3 77.47 69.70 49.90
N PHE A 4 77.57 68.40 49.57
CA PHE A 4 78.15 67.83 48.32
C PHE A 4 78.86 66.45 48.52
N TRP A 5 78.79 65.61 47.46
CA TRP A 5 79.58 64.38 47.09
C TRP A 5 78.98 63.05 47.58
N GLY A 6 78.77 61.97 46.80
CA GLY A 6 79.13 61.59 45.44
C GLY A 6 79.75 60.17 45.44
N LEU A 7 79.07 59.12 44.96
CA LEU A 7 79.66 57.96 44.24
C LEU A 7 78.61 56.95 43.71
N THR A 8 78.77 56.62 42.44
CA THR A 8 78.29 55.51 41.57
C THR A 8 77.58 54.26 42.16
N LEU A 9 76.50 53.81 41.50
CA LEU A 9 76.42 52.48 40.84
C LEU A 9 75.17 52.36 39.91
N LEU A 10 75.39 51.92 38.67
CA LEU A 10 74.39 51.54 37.64
C LEU A 10 74.16 50.01 37.73
N PRO A 11 73.16 49.46 37.00
CA PRO A 11 71.81 49.12 37.43
C PRO A 11 71.69 47.69 38.02
N LEU A 12 70.59 47.40 38.74
CA LEU A 12 70.13 46.01 38.85
C LEU A 12 68.71 45.94 38.26
N VAL A 13 68.65 45.83 36.93
CA VAL A 13 67.46 45.30 36.28
C VAL A 13 67.38 43.84 36.71
N VAL A 14 66.51 43.55 37.66
CA VAL A 14 66.20 42.18 38.08
C VAL A 14 65.56 41.49 36.88
N HIS A 15 66.24 40.47 36.38
CA HIS A 15 65.72 39.48 35.43
C HIS A 15 64.45 38.83 36.01
N PHE A 16 63.25 39.35 35.69
CA PHE A 16 61.97 38.74 36.08
C PHE A 16 61.26 38.04 34.91
N ALA A 17 61.90 37.93 33.75
CA ALA A 17 61.29 37.29 32.57
C ALA A 17 61.31 35.74 32.63
N ALA A 18 62.18 35.13 33.44
CA ALA A 18 62.40 33.68 33.39
C ALA A 18 61.45 32.83 34.27
N GLN A 19 60.79 33.40 35.29
CA GLN A 19 59.93 32.63 36.22
C GLN A 19 58.43 32.66 35.84
N ALA A 20 58.01 33.55 34.95
CA ALA A 20 56.63 33.59 34.45
C ALA A 20 56.34 32.46 33.46
N ASP A 21 57.32 32.07 32.64
CA ASP A 21 57.17 31.04 31.62
C ASP A 21 57.01 29.63 32.22
N GLU A 22 57.73 29.34 33.31
CA GLU A 22 57.72 28.05 33.99
C GLU A 22 56.40 27.76 34.74
N LEU A 23 55.71 28.80 35.24
CA LEU A 23 54.40 28.68 35.89
C LEU A 23 53.24 28.61 34.90
N VAL A 24 53.38 29.24 33.72
CA VAL A 24 52.31 29.33 32.70
C VAL A 24 52.34 28.15 31.72
N ALA A 25 53.51 27.59 31.42
CA ALA A 25 53.67 26.44 30.53
C ALA A 25 52.79 25.22 30.85
N PRO A 26 52.67 24.74 32.12
CA PRO A 26 51.81 23.58 32.42
C PRO A 26 50.32 23.91 32.26
N ALA A 27 49.89 25.11 32.65
CA ALA A 27 48.50 25.55 32.49
C ALA A 27 48.13 25.68 31.00
N LEU A 28 49.02 26.25 30.18
CA LEU A 28 48.84 26.35 28.73
C LEU A 28 48.76 24.97 28.07
N SER A 29 49.65 24.04 28.43
CA SER A 29 49.64 22.65 27.94
C SER A 29 48.32 21.94 28.28
N SER A 30 47.83 22.10 29.51
CA SER A 30 46.54 21.53 29.94
C SER A 30 45.36 22.11 29.15
N SER A 31 45.38 23.42 28.86
CA SER A 31 44.37 24.09 28.06
C SER A 31 44.37 23.60 26.61
N ILE A 32 45.55 23.39 26.02
CA ILE A 32 45.70 22.83 24.66
C ILE A 32 45.16 21.39 24.63
N ALA A 33 45.49 20.57 25.63
CA ALA A 33 45.00 19.20 25.73
C ALA A 33 43.47 19.14 25.88
N ALA A 34 42.90 20.00 26.74
CA ALA A 34 41.46 20.12 26.91
C ALA A 34 40.76 20.62 25.63
N GLY A 35 41.34 21.60 24.94
CA GLY A 35 40.87 22.08 23.65
C GLY A 35 40.85 20.98 22.60
N LYS A 36 41.94 20.20 22.48
CA LYS A 36 42.02 19.05 21.57
C LYS A 36 40.94 18.00 21.89
N ALA A 37 40.74 17.66 23.16
CA ALA A 37 39.70 16.72 23.58
C ALA A 37 38.29 17.23 23.25
N SER A 38 38.04 18.54 23.42
CA SER A 38 36.78 19.16 23.03
C SER A 38 36.57 19.09 21.52
N GLN A 39 37.59 19.41 20.71
CA GLN A 39 37.48 19.35 19.26
C GLN A 39 37.22 17.93 18.75
N GLN A 40 37.85 16.91 19.35
CA GLN A 40 37.56 15.51 19.01
C GLN A 40 36.11 15.10 19.32
N ARG A 41 35.51 15.64 20.39
CA ARG A 41 34.09 15.41 20.69
C ARG A 41 33.19 16.10 19.67
N VAL A 42 33.52 17.34 19.29
CA VAL A 42 32.78 18.10 18.27
C VAL A 42 32.85 17.39 16.92
N GLU A 43 34.02 16.91 16.51
CA GLU A 43 34.23 16.17 15.26
C GLU A 43 33.38 14.88 15.25
N LYS A 44 33.44 14.08 16.32
CA LYS A 44 32.59 12.88 16.45
C LYS A 44 31.10 13.19 16.39
N ALA A 45 30.65 14.27 17.06
CA ALA A 45 29.26 14.68 17.03
C ALA A 45 28.84 15.17 15.64
N ALA A 46 29.72 15.89 14.93
CA ALA A 46 29.49 16.33 13.57
C ALA A 46 29.36 15.13 12.61
N ASP A 47 30.27 14.16 12.70
CA ASP A 47 30.21 12.92 11.90
C ASP A 47 28.91 12.15 12.16
N ALA A 48 28.54 11.97 13.43
CA ALA A 48 27.29 11.31 13.81
C ALA A 48 26.05 12.05 13.27
N ALA A 49 26.05 13.38 13.30
CA ALA A 49 24.96 14.19 12.76
C ALA A 49 24.84 14.04 11.24
N VAL A 50 25.96 13.96 10.51
CA VAL A 50 25.96 13.70 9.06
C VAL A 50 25.39 12.31 8.78
N THR A 51 25.83 11.28 9.50
CA THR A 51 25.30 9.91 9.34
C THR A 51 23.81 9.83 9.62
N ALA A 52 23.33 10.39 10.74
CA ALA A 52 21.92 10.40 11.09
C ALA A 52 21.07 11.15 10.05
N ARG A 53 21.60 12.22 9.46
CA ARG A 53 20.93 12.94 8.37
C ARG A 53 20.78 12.10 7.12
N LEU A 54 21.80 11.33 6.74
CA LEU A 54 21.74 10.43 5.59
C LEU A 54 20.73 9.29 5.83
N GLU A 55 20.72 8.71 7.03
CA GLU A 55 19.72 7.70 7.42
C GLU A 55 18.30 8.25 7.35
N LEU A 56 18.07 9.45 7.87
CA LEU A 56 16.76 10.12 7.79
C LEU A 56 16.32 10.33 6.33
N GLN A 57 17.23 10.80 5.47
CA GLN A 57 16.92 11.01 4.04
C GLN A 57 16.56 9.69 3.35
N ASN A 58 17.31 8.62 3.62
CA ASN A 58 17.01 7.29 3.08
C ASN A 58 15.66 6.77 3.58
N ALA A 59 15.36 6.91 4.87
CA ALA A 59 14.08 6.52 5.46
C ALA A 59 12.90 7.32 4.87
N GLN A 60 13.09 8.62 4.60
CA GLN A 60 12.08 9.46 3.95
C GLN A 60 11.79 9.00 2.52
N LEU A 61 12.81 8.60 1.76
CA LEU A 61 12.63 8.04 0.42
C LEU A 61 11.85 6.72 0.47
N GLN A 62 12.22 5.81 1.37
CA GLN A 62 11.50 4.55 1.56
C GLN A 62 10.04 4.78 1.97
N LEU A 63 9.79 5.73 2.88
CA LEU A 63 8.43 6.08 3.31
C LEU A 63 7.60 6.62 2.13
N ARG A 64 8.19 7.47 1.29
CA ARG A 64 7.51 8.01 0.11
C ARG A 64 7.12 6.90 -0.87
N ASP A 65 8.02 5.96 -1.10
CA ASP A 65 7.77 4.84 -2.02
C ASP A 65 6.70 3.89 -1.46
N LEU A 66 6.72 3.63 -0.14
CA LEU A 66 5.69 2.86 0.55
C LEU A 66 4.32 3.55 0.54
N ASP A 67 4.27 4.87 0.72
CA ASP A 67 3.02 5.64 0.65
C ASP A 67 2.41 5.59 -0.75
N ALA A 68 3.24 5.76 -1.79
CA ALA A 68 2.80 5.64 -3.17
C ALA A 68 2.25 4.24 -3.47
N TYR A 69 2.95 3.19 -3.02
CA TYR A 69 2.49 1.81 -3.17
C TYR A 69 1.18 1.55 -2.42
N ASN A 70 1.04 2.06 -1.19
CA ASN A 70 -0.18 1.92 -0.41
C ASN A 70 -1.37 2.60 -1.09
N ARG A 71 -1.21 3.82 -1.61
CA ARG A 71 -2.25 4.51 -2.38
C ARG A 71 -2.66 3.74 -3.63
N TYR A 72 -1.69 3.15 -4.34
CA TYR A 72 -1.97 2.28 -5.47
C TYR A 72 -2.81 1.06 -5.03
N MET A 73 -2.42 0.37 -3.96
CA MET A 73 -3.20 -0.76 -3.41
C MET A 73 -4.61 -0.35 -2.99
N GLN A 74 -4.79 0.83 -2.38
CA GLN A 74 -6.11 1.35 -2.04
C GLN A 74 -6.99 1.56 -3.27
N SER A 75 -6.43 2.09 -4.37
CA SER A 75 -7.16 2.24 -5.63
C SER A 75 -7.59 0.89 -6.22
N LEU A 76 -6.71 -0.12 -6.19
CA LEU A 76 -7.01 -1.46 -6.65
C LEU A 76 -8.15 -2.10 -5.82
N VAL A 77 -8.12 -1.96 -4.50
CA VAL A 77 -9.18 -2.46 -3.61
C VAL A 77 -10.52 -1.77 -3.90
N ALA A 78 -10.52 -0.45 -4.11
CA ALA A 78 -11.73 0.29 -4.46
C ALA A 78 -12.34 -0.19 -5.80
N ASP A 79 -11.49 -0.42 -6.81
CA ASP A 79 -11.93 -0.95 -8.10
C ASP A 79 -12.50 -2.37 -7.98
N GLN A 80 -11.86 -3.24 -7.18
CA GLN A 80 -12.35 -4.58 -6.90
C GLN A 80 -13.71 -4.58 -6.18
N GLN A 81 -13.91 -3.67 -5.21
CA GLN A 81 -15.20 -3.52 -4.53
C GLN A 81 -16.31 -3.09 -5.49
N ASN A 82 -16.00 -2.15 -6.39
CA ASN A 82 -16.94 -1.73 -7.44
C ASN A 82 -17.30 -2.89 -8.37
N GLU A 83 -16.31 -3.69 -8.77
CA GLU A 83 -16.53 -4.85 -9.64
C GLU A 83 -17.37 -5.94 -8.96
N LEU A 84 -17.14 -6.21 -7.67
CA LEU A 84 -17.99 -7.11 -6.88
C LEU A 84 -19.44 -6.61 -6.83
N GLY A 85 -19.66 -5.31 -6.70
CA GLY A 85 -20.99 -4.71 -6.75
C GLY A 85 -21.69 -4.96 -8.08
N LYS A 86 -20.99 -4.73 -9.21
CA LYS A 86 -21.52 -5.00 -10.56
C LYS A 86 -21.84 -6.47 -10.76
N LEU A 87 -20.92 -7.37 -10.39
CA LEU A 87 -21.12 -8.82 -10.49
C LEU A 87 -22.32 -9.28 -9.66
N SER A 88 -22.51 -8.71 -8.47
CA SER A 88 -23.67 -9.01 -7.62
C SER A 88 -24.99 -8.59 -8.28
N GLN A 89 -25.03 -7.41 -8.92
CA GLN A 89 -26.19 -6.95 -9.68
C GLN A 89 -26.46 -7.84 -10.91
N GLN A 90 -25.42 -8.21 -11.64
CA GLN A 90 -25.54 -9.13 -12.78
C GLN A 90 -26.06 -10.50 -12.36
N LEU A 91 -25.60 -11.01 -11.21
CA LEU A 91 -26.08 -12.28 -10.67
C LEU A 91 -27.56 -12.20 -10.28
N ALA A 92 -27.99 -11.11 -9.66
CA ALA A 92 -29.39 -10.89 -9.32
C ALA A 92 -30.28 -10.86 -10.59
N ALA A 93 -29.86 -10.15 -11.64
CA ALA A 93 -30.59 -10.11 -12.91
C ALA A 93 -30.68 -11.48 -13.60
N VAL A 94 -29.61 -12.29 -13.54
CA VAL A 94 -29.63 -13.68 -14.04
C VAL A 94 -30.62 -14.54 -13.24
N GLN A 95 -30.67 -14.38 -11.91
CA GLN A 95 -31.62 -15.12 -11.07
C GLN A 95 -33.07 -14.75 -11.40
N GLU A 96 -33.38 -13.47 -11.55
CA GLU A 96 -34.70 -12.98 -11.97
C GLU A 96 -35.09 -13.56 -13.34
N THR A 97 -34.18 -13.51 -14.31
CA THR A 97 -34.39 -14.09 -15.64
C THR A 97 -34.67 -15.59 -15.56
N ARG A 98 -33.91 -16.35 -14.75
CA ARG A 98 -34.14 -17.79 -14.55
C ARG A 98 -35.48 -18.10 -13.89
N GLN A 99 -35.90 -17.29 -12.93
CA GLN A 99 -37.21 -17.43 -12.28
C GLN A 99 -38.36 -17.21 -13.28
N GLY A 100 -38.24 -16.22 -14.18
CA GLY A 100 -39.23 -15.99 -15.23
C GLY A 100 -39.22 -17.03 -16.36
N LEU A 101 -38.06 -17.65 -16.62
CA LEU A 101 -37.90 -18.62 -17.70
C LEU A 101 -38.70 -19.92 -17.46
N ILE A 102 -38.74 -20.43 -16.23
CA ILE A 102 -39.41 -21.71 -15.93
C ILE A 102 -40.93 -21.64 -16.20
N PRO A 103 -41.69 -20.64 -15.69
CA PRO A 103 -43.10 -20.47 -16.03
C PRO A 103 -43.33 -20.36 -17.54
N LEU A 104 -42.46 -19.66 -18.26
CA LEU A 104 -42.56 -19.52 -19.70
C LEU A 104 -42.38 -20.87 -20.42
N LEU A 105 -41.38 -21.67 -20.03
CA LEU A 105 -41.17 -23.01 -20.60
C LEU A 105 -42.39 -23.92 -20.39
N LEU A 106 -42.99 -23.87 -19.20
CA LEU A 106 -44.21 -24.63 -18.90
C LEU A 106 -45.40 -24.15 -19.73
N GLN A 107 -45.56 -22.83 -19.89
CA GLN A 107 -46.61 -22.25 -20.73
C GLN A 107 -46.45 -22.67 -22.19
N MET A 108 -45.24 -22.54 -22.75
CA MET A 108 -44.98 -22.92 -24.14
C MET A 108 -45.18 -24.43 -24.38
N GLN A 109 -44.84 -25.29 -23.41
CA GLN A 109 -45.15 -26.72 -23.48
C GLN A 109 -46.67 -26.97 -23.53
N ALA A 110 -47.44 -26.29 -22.68
CA ALA A 110 -48.89 -26.42 -22.65
C ALA A 110 -49.53 -25.91 -23.96
N ASP A 111 -49.04 -24.79 -24.49
CA ASP A 111 -49.49 -24.24 -25.77
C ASP A 111 -49.21 -25.21 -26.92
N LEU A 112 -48.04 -25.87 -26.91
CA LEU A 112 -47.68 -26.89 -27.90
C LEU A 112 -48.60 -28.11 -27.82
N GLU A 113 -48.95 -28.55 -26.60
CA GLU A 113 -49.90 -29.66 -26.38
C GLU A 113 -51.28 -29.30 -26.93
N GLN A 114 -51.78 -28.10 -26.62
CA GLN A 114 -53.06 -27.60 -27.13
C GLN A 114 -53.06 -27.52 -28.65
N LEU A 115 -51.99 -26.99 -29.25
CA LEU A 115 -51.83 -26.87 -30.69
C LEU A 115 -51.91 -28.26 -31.35
N VAL A 116 -51.18 -29.25 -30.84
CA VAL A 116 -51.23 -30.63 -31.37
C VAL A 116 -52.63 -31.25 -31.25
N GLN A 117 -53.39 -30.93 -30.20
CA GLN A 117 -54.74 -31.44 -29.99
C GLN A 117 -55.77 -30.83 -30.96
N GLN A 118 -55.67 -29.52 -31.22
CA GLN A 118 -56.61 -28.72 -32.02
C GLN A 118 -56.31 -28.71 -33.53
N ASP A 119 -55.06 -29.00 -33.91
CA ASP A 119 -54.61 -28.97 -35.31
C ASP A 119 -55.02 -30.22 -36.11
N ILE A 120 -54.87 -30.14 -37.44
CA ILE A 120 -55.18 -31.17 -38.43
C ILE A 120 -54.54 -32.53 -38.02
N PRO A 121 -55.22 -33.68 -38.21
CA PRO A 121 -54.81 -35.00 -37.69
C PRO A 121 -53.64 -35.64 -38.45
N LEU A 122 -52.52 -34.93 -38.61
CA LEU A 122 -51.30 -35.45 -39.20
C LEU A 122 -50.42 -36.16 -38.16
N ARG A 123 -50.38 -37.50 -38.17
CA ARG A 123 -49.57 -38.30 -37.23
C ARG A 123 -49.78 -37.90 -35.77
N LYS A 124 -51.03 -37.65 -35.38
CA LYS A 124 -51.39 -37.06 -34.08
C LYS A 124 -50.80 -37.82 -32.89
N GLU A 125 -50.86 -39.15 -32.93
CA GLU A 125 -50.30 -40.03 -31.89
C GLU A 125 -48.78 -39.81 -31.72
N ASP A 126 -48.02 -39.81 -32.82
CA ASP A 126 -46.57 -39.56 -32.78
C ASP A 126 -46.23 -38.16 -32.26
N ARG A 127 -47.04 -37.15 -32.58
CA ARG A 127 -46.83 -35.78 -32.09
C ARG A 127 -47.11 -35.69 -30.59
N LEU A 128 -48.20 -36.29 -30.11
CA LEU A 128 -48.53 -36.33 -28.68
C LEU A 128 -47.45 -37.07 -27.88
N ALA A 129 -46.93 -38.19 -28.41
CA ALA A 129 -45.83 -38.92 -27.78
C ALA A 129 -44.57 -38.05 -27.62
N ARG A 130 -44.25 -37.19 -28.60
CA ARG A 130 -43.13 -36.24 -28.50
C ARG A 130 -43.38 -35.14 -27.47
N VAL A 131 -44.60 -34.60 -27.39
CA VAL A 131 -44.95 -33.61 -26.36
C VAL A 131 -44.84 -34.20 -24.95
N GLU A 132 -45.26 -35.46 -24.75
CA GLU A 132 -45.09 -36.16 -23.47
C GLU A 132 -43.60 -36.40 -23.13
N GLN A 133 -42.76 -36.75 -24.11
CA GLN A 133 -41.31 -36.84 -23.90
C GLN A 133 -40.68 -35.48 -23.53
N LEU A 134 -41.12 -34.40 -24.17
CA LEU A 134 -40.67 -33.05 -23.84
C LEU A 134 -41.06 -32.69 -22.40
N LYS A 135 -42.31 -32.95 -22.01
CA LYS A 135 -42.81 -32.75 -20.64
C LYS A 135 -42.01 -33.52 -19.61
N ALA A 136 -41.69 -34.79 -19.88
CA ALA A 136 -40.81 -35.59 -19.02
C ALA A 136 -39.41 -34.98 -18.90
N THR A 137 -38.88 -34.41 -19.98
CA THR A 137 -37.56 -33.76 -19.98
C THR A 137 -37.56 -32.43 -19.22
N LEU A 138 -38.64 -31.64 -19.30
CA LEU A 138 -38.79 -30.42 -18.51
C LEU A 138 -38.85 -30.68 -17.01
N ALA A 139 -39.41 -31.83 -16.60
CA ALA A 139 -39.50 -32.26 -15.20
C ALA A 139 -38.18 -32.78 -14.61
N ARG A 140 -37.21 -33.13 -15.46
CA ARG A 140 -35.90 -33.65 -15.03
C ARG A 140 -35.04 -32.56 -14.39
N ALA A 141 -34.50 -32.83 -13.22
CA ALA A 141 -33.61 -31.91 -12.50
C ALA A 141 -32.16 -31.91 -13.04
N ASP A 142 -31.75 -32.99 -13.72
CA ASP A 142 -30.40 -33.16 -14.26
C ASP A 142 -30.20 -32.51 -15.64
N VAL A 143 -31.25 -31.90 -16.21
CA VAL A 143 -31.23 -31.20 -17.49
C VAL A 143 -31.19 -29.69 -17.23
N SER A 144 -30.22 -28.98 -17.83
CA SER A 144 -30.09 -27.54 -17.66
C SER A 144 -31.28 -26.77 -18.24
N GLU A 145 -31.58 -25.59 -17.71
CA GLU A 145 -32.67 -24.75 -18.21
C GLU A 145 -32.45 -24.33 -19.67
N ALA A 146 -31.18 -24.14 -20.07
CA ALA A 146 -30.81 -23.85 -21.45
C ALA A 146 -31.12 -25.02 -22.40
N GLU A 147 -30.88 -26.26 -21.95
CA GLU A 147 -31.21 -27.46 -22.71
C GLU A 147 -32.73 -27.64 -22.85
N LYS A 148 -33.47 -27.41 -21.77
CA LYS A 148 -34.93 -27.42 -21.76
C LYS A 148 -35.53 -26.42 -22.75
N PHE A 149 -34.99 -25.20 -22.78
CA PHE A 149 -35.39 -24.18 -23.75
C PHE A 149 -35.06 -24.58 -25.18
N ARG A 150 -33.87 -25.13 -25.43
CA ARG A 150 -33.45 -25.58 -26.76
C ARG A 150 -34.36 -26.66 -27.34
N GLN A 151 -34.86 -27.60 -26.53
CA GLN A 151 -35.75 -28.66 -27.02
C GLN A 151 -37.15 -28.16 -27.37
N LEU A 152 -37.51 -26.97 -26.89
CA LEU A 152 -38.81 -26.37 -27.05
C LEU A 152 -38.91 -25.49 -28.31
N LEU A 153 -37.77 -25.01 -28.81
CA LEU A 153 -37.61 -24.28 -30.09
C LEU A 153 -37.39 -25.24 -31.26
#